data_AF-A0A562VP54-F1
#
_entry.id   AF-A0A562VP54-F1
#
_cell.length_a   1.000
_cell.length_b   1.000
_cell.length_c   1.000
_cell.angle_alpha   90.00
_cell.angle_beta   90.00
_cell.angle_gamma   90.00
#
_symmetry.space_group_name_H-M   'P 1'
#
loop_
_entity.id
_entity.type
_entity.pdbx_description
1 polymer ?
#
loop_
_entity_poly.entity_id
_entity_poly.type
_entity_poly.pdbx_seq_one_letter_code
_entity_poly.pdbx_strand_id
1 'polypeptide(L)'
;MTAITPTIRLMTSLLAQGAGMQIEALILEYNGSNFHLHGGTRDKIHVFIQGICLYVLTINTAVGYVGLNTYMAPEPDAINTIFLYSPGEIKETLGAKWEQLPPESIVRRLIRYLI
;
A
#
# COMPACT_ATOMS: atom_id res chain seq x y z
N MET A 1 -10.83 -11.80 2.81
CA MET A 1 -9.62 -10.97 2.76
C MET A 1 -8.74 -11.44 3.90
N THR A 2 -7.51 -11.81 3.61
CA THR A 2 -6.60 -12.45 4.58
C THR A 2 -5.37 -11.60 4.74
N ALA A 3 -5.02 -11.23 5.98
CA ALA A 3 -3.80 -10.50 6.25
C ALA A 3 -2.58 -11.39 6.01
N ILE A 4 -1.54 -10.84 5.41
CA ILE A 4 -0.26 -11.51 5.17
C ILE A 4 0.90 -10.60 5.59
N THR A 5 2.05 -11.22 5.85
CA THR A 5 3.29 -10.52 6.17
C THR A 5 4.31 -10.78 5.06
N PRO A 6 4.27 -10.02 3.96
CA PRO A 6 5.25 -10.19 2.88
C PRO A 6 6.60 -9.62 3.31
N THR A 7 7.62 -9.90 2.51
CA THR A 7 8.92 -9.24 2.69
C THR A 7 8.87 -7.88 2.01
N ILE A 8 9.17 -6.81 2.74
CA ILE A 8 9.30 -5.46 2.19
C ILE A 8 10.77 -5.05 2.31
N ARG A 9 11.39 -4.75 1.17
CA ARG A 9 12.79 -4.30 1.12
C ARG A 9 12.85 -2.84 0.68
N LEU A 10 13.70 -2.06 1.34
CA LEU A 10 14.13 -0.77 0.84
C LEU A 10 15.30 -0.98 -0.11
N MET A 11 15.09 -0.68 -1.39
CA MET A 11 16.17 -0.66 -2.36
C MET A 11 16.80 0.73 -2.34
N THR A 12 18.03 0.82 -1.85
CA THR A 12 18.79 2.08 -1.81
C THR A 12 19.76 2.17 -2.99
N SER A 13 20.16 3.40 -3.32
CA SER A 13 21.07 3.73 -4.44
C SER A 13 22.39 2.94 -4.45
N LEU A 14 22.86 2.45 -3.30
CA LEU A 14 24.09 1.65 -3.20
C LEU A 14 23.98 0.28 -3.90
N LEU A 15 22.81 -0.35 -3.90
CA LEU A 15 22.53 -1.58 -4.67
C LEU A 15 22.28 -1.27 -6.15
N ALA A 16 21.85 -0.05 -6.45
CA ALA A 16 21.44 0.36 -7.78
C ALA A 16 22.60 0.94 -8.62
N GLN A 17 23.74 1.29 -8.00
CA GLN A 17 24.99 1.67 -8.68
C GLN A 17 25.57 0.54 -9.56
N GLY A 18 25.31 -0.72 -9.25
CA GLY A 18 25.66 -1.86 -10.13
C GLY A 18 24.78 -1.98 -11.37
N ALA A 19 23.62 -1.30 -11.40
CA ALA A 19 22.60 -1.39 -12.44
C ALA A 19 22.27 -0.05 -13.12
N GLY A 20 22.98 1.04 -12.77
CA GLY A 20 22.85 2.35 -13.42
C GLY A 20 21.56 3.13 -13.13
N MET A 21 20.75 2.74 -12.14
CA MET A 21 19.50 3.42 -11.79
C MET A 21 19.57 4.01 -10.39
N GLN A 22 19.05 5.22 -10.18
CA GLN A 22 18.86 5.81 -8.85
C GLN A 22 17.39 5.72 -8.48
N ILE A 23 16.98 4.64 -7.83
CA ILE A 23 15.60 4.47 -7.39
C ILE A 23 15.63 4.09 -5.90
N GLU A 24 15.12 4.98 -5.06
CA GLU A 24 14.68 4.64 -3.70
C GLU A 24 13.25 4.13 -3.82
N ALA A 25 13.09 2.81 -3.92
CA ALA A 25 11.78 2.17 -3.98
C ALA A 25 11.64 1.13 -2.87
N LEU A 26 10.42 1.02 -2.36
CA LEU A 26 10.02 -0.11 -1.54
C LEU A 26 9.57 -1.23 -2.48
N ILE A 27 10.15 -2.41 -2.32
CA ILE A 27 9.78 -3.61 -3.08
C ILE A 27 9.05 -4.56 -2.13
N LEU A 28 7.84 -4.97 -2.51
CA LEU A 28 7.09 -6.02 -1.85
C LEU A 28 7.33 -7.33 -2.59
N GLU A 29 7.93 -8.29 -1.91
CA GLU A 29 8.16 -9.65 -2.44
C GLU A 29 7.08 -10.58 -1.90
N TYR A 30 6.33 -11.21 -2.81
CA TYR A 30 5.31 -12.20 -2.45
C TYR A 30 5.18 -13.28 -3.54
N ASN A 31 5.27 -14.55 -3.12
CA ASN A 31 5.18 -15.73 -4.00
C ASN A 31 6.08 -15.68 -5.26
N GLY A 32 7.28 -15.10 -5.13
CA GLY A 32 8.24 -14.98 -6.25
C GLY A 32 7.97 -13.82 -7.20
N SER A 33 6.96 -13.00 -6.94
CA SER A 33 6.69 -11.73 -7.64
C SER A 33 7.17 -10.54 -6.81
N ASN A 34 7.60 -9.50 -7.51
CA ASN A 34 8.05 -8.24 -6.93
C ASN A 34 7.08 -7.13 -7.34
N PHE A 35 6.58 -6.39 -6.35
CA PHE A 35 5.65 -5.30 -6.56
C PHE A 35 6.27 -3.99 -6.09
N HIS A 36 6.11 -2.94 -6.88
CA HIS A 36 6.59 -1.60 -6.54
C HIS A 36 5.63 -0.94 -5.56
N LEU A 37 6.15 -0.52 -4.41
CA LEU A 37 5.42 0.22 -3.40
C LEU A 37 5.86 1.67 -3.39
N HIS A 38 4.87 2.55 -3.23
CA HIS A 38 5.09 3.92 -2.82
C HIS A 38 4.86 4.02 -1.31
N GLY A 39 5.90 4.42 -0.57
CA GLY A 39 5.83 4.64 0.86
C GLY A 39 7.14 5.17 1.43
N GLY A 40 7.06 5.89 2.54
CA GLY A 40 8.17 6.41 3.32
C GLY A 40 8.36 5.71 4.66
N THR A 41 9.41 6.09 5.37
CA THR A 41 9.88 5.46 6.61
C THR A 41 8.93 5.54 7.82
N ARG A 42 7.88 6.37 7.74
CA ARG A 42 6.88 6.55 8.81
C ARG A 42 5.54 5.91 8.49
N ASP A 43 5.45 5.22 7.36
CA ASP A 43 4.20 4.60 6.95
C ASP A 43 3.99 3.27 7.67
N LYS A 44 2.74 3.02 8.05
CA LYS A 44 2.28 1.70 8.45
C LYS A 44 1.69 1.02 7.22
N ILE A 45 2.31 -0.09 6.82
CA ILE A 45 1.90 -0.86 5.65
C ILE A 45 1.21 -2.13 6.11
N HIS A 46 -0.02 -2.35 5.65
CA HIS A 46 -0.80 -3.57 5.88
C HIS A 46 -1.09 -4.23 4.55
N VAL A 47 -0.80 -5.53 4.45
CA VAL A 47 -0.95 -6.27 3.19
C VAL A 47 -1.99 -7.36 3.36
N PHE A 48 -2.90 -7.42 2.40
CA PHE A 48 -3.99 -8.38 2.37
C PHE A 48 -4.05 -9.08 1.02
N ILE A 49 -4.51 -10.33 1.04
CA ILE A 49 -4.83 -11.09 -0.18
C ILE A 49 -6.34 -11.40 -0.21
N GLN A 50 -6.94 -11.28 -1.39
CA GLN A 50 -8.28 -11.77 -1.67
C GLN A 50 -8.37 -12.23 -3.13
N GLY A 51 -8.56 -13.54 -3.34
CA GLY A 51 -8.50 -14.12 -4.67
C GLY A 51 -7.09 -13.97 -5.26
N ILE A 52 -7.00 -13.44 -6.47
CA ILE A 52 -5.74 -13.17 -7.18
C ILE A 52 -5.17 -11.76 -6.91
N CYS A 53 -5.90 -10.95 -6.14
CA CYS A 53 -5.53 -9.57 -5.87
C CYS A 53 -4.80 -9.43 -4.54
N LEU A 54 -3.75 -8.60 -4.55
CA LEU A 54 -3.01 -8.18 -3.37
C LEU A 54 -3.32 -6.71 -3.10
N TYR A 55 -3.69 -6.40 -1.86
CA TYR A 55 -4.11 -5.08 -1.42
C TYR A 55 -3.11 -4.56 -0.39
N VAL A 56 -2.49 -3.42 -0.69
CA VAL A 56 -1.51 -2.78 0.17
C VAL A 56 -2.08 -1.47 0.69
N LEU A 57 -2.45 -1.47 1.97
CA LEU A 57 -2.91 -0.29 2.67
C LEU A 57 -1.71 0.40 3.32
N THR A 58 -1.51 1.67 2.97
CA THR A 58 -0.47 2.53 3.54
C THR A 58 -1.15 3.61 4.38
N ILE A 59 -0.80 3.71 5.66
CA ILE A 59 -1.33 4.74 6.58
C ILE A 59 -0.17 5.54 7.13
N ASN A 60 -0.23 6.87 6.97
CA ASN A 60 0.69 7.79 7.62
C ASN A 60 -0.08 8.80 8.47
N THR A 61 -0.08 8.61 9.78
CA THR A 61 -0.78 9.51 10.71
C THR A 61 -0.03 10.81 10.97
N ALA A 62 1.28 10.87 10.67
CA ALA A 62 2.08 12.07 10.88
C ALA A 62 1.84 13.12 9.77
N VAL A 63 1.68 12.66 8.54
CA VAL A 63 1.37 13.49 7.36
C VAL A 63 -0.14 13.55 7.11
N GLY A 64 -0.90 12.57 7.61
CA GLY A 64 -2.36 12.56 7.56
C GLY A 64 -2.92 12.04 6.24
N TYR A 65 -2.31 10.99 5.68
CA TYR A 65 -2.78 10.37 4.43
C TYR A 65 -3.07 8.87 4.61
N VAL A 66 -3.98 8.35 3.77
CA VAL A 66 -4.28 6.92 3.63
C VAL A 66 -4.24 6.56 2.15
N GLY A 67 -3.47 5.54 1.79
CA GLY A 67 -3.36 5.02 0.43
C GLY A 67 -3.73 3.55 0.36
N LEU A 68 -4.33 3.12 -0.76
CA LEU A 68 -4.57 1.72 -1.09
C LEU A 68 -4.08 1.45 -2.50
N ASN A 69 -3.07 0.59 -2.63
CA ASN A 69 -2.62 0.05 -3.91
C ASN A 69 -3.15 -1.38 -4.08
N THR A 70 -3.64 -1.70 -5.27
CA THR A 70 -4.12 -3.02 -5.64
C THR A 70 -3.21 -3.59 -6.73
N TYR A 71 -2.76 -4.82 -6.54
CA TYR A 71 -1.88 -5.52 -7.46
C TYR A 71 -2.51 -6.84 -7.89
N MET A 72 -2.11 -7.31 -9.06
CA MET A 72 -2.47 -8.62 -9.58
C MET A 72 -1.23 -9.18 -10.28
N ALA A 73 -0.72 -10.32 -9.77
CA ALA A 73 0.42 -10.95 -10.40
C ALA A 73 0.12 -11.33 -11.87
N PRO A 74 1.09 -11.22 -12.78
CA PRO A 74 2.50 -10.91 -12.54
C PRO A 74 2.85 -9.41 -12.58
N GLU A 75 1.86 -8.51 -12.62
CA GLU A 75 2.14 -7.10 -12.86
C GLU A 75 2.84 -6.43 -11.66
N PRO A 76 4.00 -5.80 -11.87
CA PRO A 76 4.80 -5.22 -10.78
C PRO A 76 4.20 -3.91 -10.25
N ASP A 77 3.47 -3.18 -11.10
CA ASP A 77 2.85 -1.92 -10.76
C ASP A 77 1.39 -2.11 -10.32
N ALA A 78 0.88 -1.17 -9.53
CA ALA A 78 -0.48 -1.23 -9.05
C ALA A 78 -1.47 -1.10 -10.22
N ILE A 79 -2.40 -2.06 -10.32
CA ILE A 79 -3.50 -2.01 -11.29
C ILE A 79 -4.58 -0.99 -10.90
N ASN A 80 -4.61 -0.60 -9.62
CA ASN A 80 -5.47 0.46 -9.12
C ASN A 80 -4.88 1.08 -7.84
N THR A 81 -5.11 2.37 -7.67
CA THR A 81 -4.55 3.17 -6.59
C THR A 81 -5.58 4.19 -6.10
N ILE A 82 -5.85 4.20 -4.79
CA ILE A 82 -6.61 5.25 -4.12
C ILE A 82 -5.67 5.96 -3.16
N PHE A 83 -5.67 7.29 -3.17
CA PHE A 83 -5.01 8.09 -2.15
C PHE A 83 -5.95 9.17 -1.62
N LEU A 84 -6.02 9.25 -0.29
CA LEU A 84 -6.71 10.30 0.45
C LEU A 84 -5.61 11.14 1.12
N TYR A 85 -5.45 12.39 0.68
CA TYR A 85 -4.31 13.24 1.03
C TYR A 85 -4.59 14.19 2.19
N SER A 86 -5.85 14.28 2.63
CA SER A 86 -6.23 15.17 3.72
C SER A 86 -7.08 14.47 4.79
N PRO A 87 -7.00 14.92 6.06
CA PRO A 87 -7.89 14.46 7.11
C PRO A 87 -9.39 14.66 6.78
N GLY A 88 -9.73 15.64 5.95
CA GLY A 88 -11.10 15.87 5.49
C GLY A 88 -11.61 14.74 4.61
N GLU A 89 -10.89 14.46 3.52
CA GLU A 89 -11.20 13.36 2.58
C GLU A 89 -11.24 12.00 3.29
N ILE A 90 -10.30 11.77 4.21
CA ILE A 90 -10.26 10.54 5.00
C ILE A 90 -11.52 10.39 5.86
N LYS A 91 -11.94 11.46 6.54
CA LYS A 91 -13.14 11.42 7.40
C LYS A 91 -14.42 11.30 6.59
N GLU A 92 -14.49 11.91 5.42
CA GLU A 92 -15.63 11.79 4.51
C GLU A 92 -15.76 10.36 3.98
N THR A 93 -14.63 9.76 3.58
CA THR A 93 -14.61 8.42 2.96
C THR A 93 -14.72 7.29 4.01
N LEU A 94 -13.98 7.40 5.12
CA LEU A 94 -13.84 6.33 6.12
C LEU A 94 -14.59 6.60 7.42
N GLY A 95 -15.13 7.81 7.62
CA GLY A 95 -15.83 8.24 8.81
C GLY A 95 -14.94 8.91 9.86
N ALA A 96 -15.57 9.66 10.77
CA ALA A 96 -14.85 10.46 11.79
C ALA A 96 -13.96 9.65 12.74
N LYS A 97 -14.26 8.36 12.95
CA LYS A 97 -13.53 7.45 13.84
C LYS A 97 -12.70 6.42 13.07
N TRP A 98 -12.27 6.74 11.84
CA TRP A 98 -11.58 5.80 10.96
C TRP A 98 -10.32 5.18 11.58
N GLU A 99 -9.60 5.92 12.44
CA GLU A 99 -8.38 5.43 13.12
C GLU A 99 -8.65 4.25 14.08
N GLN A 100 -9.90 4.07 14.51
CA GLN A 100 -10.32 2.97 15.37
C GLN A 100 -10.76 1.74 14.55
N LEU A 101 -10.84 1.87 13.23
CA LEU A 101 -11.23 0.75 12.36
C LEU A 101 -10.06 -0.22 12.22
N PRO A 102 -10.33 -1.54 12.21
CA PRO A 102 -9.35 -2.51 11.79
C PRO A 102 -8.88 -2.20 10.35
N PRO A 103 -7.58 -2.34 10.03
CA PRO A 103 -7.05 -2.07 8.69
C PRO A 103 -7.81 -2.82 7.57
N GLU A 104 -8.24 -4.06 7.80
CA GLU A 104 -9.07 -4.81 6.84
C GLU A 104 -10.40 -4.09 6.55
N SER A 105 -11.02 -3.49 7.56
CA SER A 105 -12.26 -2.72 7.38
C SER A 105 -12.04 -1.46 6.55
N ILE A 106 -10.87 -0.82 6.72
CA ILE A 106 -10.47 0.34 5.90
C ILE A 106 -10.34 -0.10 4.44
N VAL A 107 -9.59 -1.16 4.16
CA VAL A 107 -9.43 -1.70 2.79
C VAL A 107 -10.79 -2.01 2.16
N ARG A 108 -11.68 -2.69 2.89
CA ARG A 108 -13.02 -3.03 2.36
C ARG A 108 -13.87 -1.81 2.04
N ARG A 109 -13.76 -0.72 2.82
CA ARG A 109 -14.46 0.54 2.53
C ARG A 109 -13.89 1.21 1.28
N LEU A 110 -12.57 1.28 1.18
CA LEU A 110 -11.87 1.86 0.03
C LEU A 110 -12.18 1.11 -1.27
N ILE A 111 -12.21 -0.24 -1.24
CA ILE A 111 -12.61 -1.04 -2.42
C ILE A 111 -14.05 -0.74 -2.83
N ARG A 112 -14.98 -0.61 -1.86
CA ARG A 112 -16.37 -0.27 -2.16
C ARG A 112 -16.54 1.12 -2.75
N TYR A 113 -15.63 2.04 -2.47
CA TYR A 113 -15.66 3.39 -3.04
C TYR A 113 -15.37 3.40 -4.56
N LEU A 114 -14.75 2.34 -5.09
CA LEU A 114 -14.43 2.19 -6.51
C LEU A 114 -15.57 1.58 -7.36
N ILE A 115 -16.65 1.10 -6.71
CA ILE A 115 -17.78 0.41 -7.35
C ILE A 115 -19.03 1.26 -7.17
#